data_AF-A0A4Z0MEW7-F1
#
_entry.id   AF-A0A4Z0MEW7-F1
#
_cell.length_a   1.000
_cell.length_b   1.000
_cell.length_c   1.000
_cell.angle_alpha   90.00
_cell.angle_beta   90.00
_cell.angle_gamma   90.00
#
_symmetry.space_group_name_H-M   'P 1'
#
loop_
_entity.id
_entity.type
_entity.pdbx_description
1 polymer ?
#
loop_
_entity_poly.entity_id
_entity_poly.type
_entity_poly.pdbx_seq_one_letter_code
_entity_poly.pdbx_strand_id
1 'polypeptide(L)'
;MQQNQQSRQDFNRMTNQRSQDFRMAQTQKNRTGYGAGPMSKEAQLQAQAKQQKLELEANEKLTQLAQEQERRRQQHPAPNPQQAVLQQKKDDKQLNRLAVKNYREVFLPEQVTNALQAQQLSPEAQQQLQRLNKNLMDKSWWKNREGAQLQASVKAYNDTLTSLTTGLLGFNLASPPSMPSAFSVSNINAQLAADKFDQGAANQLIQDAALTERLTAGEQLAKAVNEFSHLSTAASGQETQPNPKKLKEEVQEGVRLVAKAMDRYIVRINSSTAIDDAQKALLKSTETYLAKKGK
;
A
#
# COMPACT_ATOMS: atom_id res chain seq x y z
N MET A 1 40.27 0.90 11.39
CA MET A 1 39.28 0.42 12.38
C MET A 1 37.94 1.18 12.35
N GLN A 2 37.86 2.45 11.89
CA GLN A 2 36.60 3.22 11.85
C GLN A 2 35.54 2.70 10.85
N GLN A 3 35.92 2.22 9.66
CA GLN A 3 34.96 1.64 8.69
C GLN A 3 34.21 0.41 9.21
N ASN A 4 34.85 -0.38 10.08
CA ASN A 4 34.27 -1.61 10.63
C ASN A 4 33.16 -1.31 11.67
N GLN A 5 33.20 -0.14 12.31
CA GLN A 5 32.12 0.34 13.19
C GLN A 5 30.94 0.91 12.38
N GLN A 6 31.23 1.51 11.23
CA GLN A 6 30.22 2.09 10.33
C GLN A 6 29.35 1.00 9.69
N SER A 7 29.96 -0.07 9.17
CA SER A 7 29.21 -1.22 8.62
C SER A 7 28.38 -1.96 9.68
N ARG A 8 28.87 -2.03 10.94
CA ARG A 8 28.11 -2.57 12.08
C ARG A 8 26.92 -1.69 12.46
N GLN A 9 27.08 -0.37 12.41
CA GLN A 9 26.00 0.59 12.66
C GLN A 9 24.95 0.58 11.55
N ASP A 10 25.37 0.44 10.29
CA ASP A 10 24.45 0.39 9.13
C ASP A 10 23.64 -0.91 9.09
N PHE A 11 24.25 -2.06 9.41
CA PHE A 11 23.54 -3.32 9.53
C PHE A 11 22.57 -3.32 10.73
N ASN A 12 23.02 -2.83 11.89
CA ASN A 12 22.15 -2.74 13.08
C ASN A 12 21.04 -1.69 12.91
N ARG A 13 21.29 -0.58 12.20
CA ARG A 13 20.25 0.39 11.83
C ARG A 13 19.25 -0.22 10.86
N MET A 14 19.69 -0.90 9.81
CA MET A 14 18.77 -1.57 8.87
C MET A 14 17.93 -2.65 9.56
N THR A 15 18.51 -3.43 10.47
CA THR A 15 17.81 -4.53 11.15
C THR A 15 16.83 -4.02 12.21
N ASN A 16 17.22 -2.99 12.98
CA ASN A 16 16.34 -2.38 13.99
C ASN A 16 15.27 -1.46 13.39
N GLN A 17 15.56 -0.72 12.31
CA GLN A 17 14.52 0.03 11.57
C GLN A 17 13.50 -0.91 10.94
N ARG A 18 13.94 -2.00 10.30
CA ARG A 18 13.03 -3.03 9.76
C ARG A 18 12.12 -3.63 10.83
N SER A 19 12.61 -3.83 12.05
CA SER A 19 11.83 -4.37 13.16
C SER A 19 10.81 -3.36 13.73
N GLN A 20 11.16 -2.07 13.76
CA GLN A 20 10.25 -1.00 14.17
C GLN A 20 9.18 -0.69 13.12
N ASP A 21 9.55 -0.66 11.83
CA ASP A 21 8.60 -0.43 10.74
C ASP A 21 7.60 -1.60 10.61
N PHE A 22 8.05 -2.83 10.86
CA PHE A 22 7.18 -4.01 10.92
C PHE A 22 6.19 -3.97 12.10
N ARG A 23 6.60 -3.44 13.27
CA ARG A 23 5.71 -3.22 14.42
C ARG A 23 4.76 -2.04 14.23
N MET A 24 5.19 -0.94 13.61
CA MET A 24 4.31 0.20 13.31
C MET A 24 3.27 -0.13 12.24
N ALA A 25 3.64 -0.95 11.24
CA ALA A 25 2.66 -1.51 10.31
C ALA A 25 1.64 -2.43 11.02
N GLN A 26 2.03 -3.09 12.11
CA GLN A 26 1.19 -3.97 12.91
C GLN A 26 0.08 -3.23 13.69
N THR A 27 0.34 -2.02 14.21
CA THR A 27 -0.66 -1.23 14.94
C THR A 27 -1.68 -0.54 14.04
N GLN A 28 -1.40 -0.36 12.75
CA GLN A 28 -2.36 0.20 11.79
C GLN A 28 -3.17 -0.87 11.03
N LYS A 29 -2.68 -2.11 10.94
CA LYS A 29 -3.28 -3.21 10.14
C LYS A 29 -4.42 -4.00 10.81
N ASN A 30 -4.93 -3.58 11.97
CA ASN A 30 -6.14 -4.16 12.57
C ASN A 30 -7.47 -3.75 11.88
N ARG A 31 -7.42 -3.35 10.59
CA ARG A 31 -8.60 -3.13 9.76
C ARG A 31 -8.63 -4.18 8.65
N THR A 32 -9.62 -5.05 8.77
CA THR A 32 -9.98 -6.18 7.91
C THR A 32 -9.81 -5.90 6.42
N GLY A 33 -8.89 -6.62 5.76
CA GLY A 33 -8.79 -6.69 4.30
C GLY A 33 -9.10 -8.11 3.86
N TYR A 34 -10.11 -8.30 3.00
CA TYR A 34 -10.43 -9.54 2.29
C TYR A 34 -10.22 -9.31 0.79
N GLY A 35 -9.48 -10.19 0.12
CA GLY A 35 -9.43 -10.19 -1.33
C GLY A 35 -8.65 -11.39 -1.88
N ALA A 36 -9.38 -12.48 -2.18
CA ALA A 36 -9.10 -13.52 -3.19
C ALA A 36 -10.15 -14.64 -3.05
N GLY A 37 -11.28 -14.57 -3.78
CA GLY A 37 -12.38 -15.55 -3.72
C GLY A 37 -13.05 -15.65 -2.34
N PRO A 38 -14.13 -16.45 -2.16
CA PRO A 38 -14.76 -16.63 -0.86
C PRO A 38 -13.90 -17.56 0.01
N MET A 39 -12.72 -17.09 0.42
CA MET A 39 -12.02 -17.68 1.55
C MET A 39 -12.73 -17.27 2.83
N SER A 40 -12.95 -18.23 3.72
CA SER A 40 -13.48 -17.93 5.06
C SER A 40 -12.52 -17.02 5.82
N LYS A 41 -13.03 -16.29 6.83
CA LYS A 41 -12.21 -15.47 7.73
C LYS A 41 -11.03 -16.23 8.30
N GLU A 42 -11.29 -17.49 8.64
CA GLU A 42 -10.33 -18.41 9.22
C GLU A 42 -9.23 -18.77 8.21
N ALA A 43 -9.59 -19.06 6.95
CA ALA A 43 -8.62 -19.35 5.89
C ALA A 43 -7.70 -18.15 5.62
N GLN A 44 -8.25 -16.94 5.65
CA GLN A 44 -7.46 -15.72 5.48
C GLN A 44 -6.52 -15.45 6.66
N LEU A 45 -7.00 -15.61 7.90
CA LEU A 45 -6.17 -15.47 9.09
C LEU A 45 -5.03 -16.51 9.10
N GLN A 46 -5.31 -17.75 8.69
CA GLN A 46 -4.30 -18.79 8.55
C GLN A 46 -3.28 -18.47 7.45
N ALA A 47 -3.74 -17.95 6.30
CA ALA A 47 -2.84 -17.53 5.23
C ALA A 47 -1.92 -16.38 5.66
N GLN A 48 -2.46 -15.38 6.38
CA GLN A 48 -1.68 -14.28 6.95
C GLN A 48 -0.67 -14.79 7.98
N ALA A 49 -1.08 -15.67 8.90
CA ALA A 49 -0.19 -16.25 9.90
C ALA A 49 0.95 -17.06 9.25
N LYS A 50 0.64 -17.84 8.21
CA LYS A 50 1.64 -18.59 7.43
C LYS A 50 2.62 -17.65 6.75
N GLN A 51 2.12 -16.59 6.12
CA GLN A 51 2.96 -15.59 5.45
C GLN A 51 3.89 -14.87 6.43
N GLN A 52 3.38 -14.44 7.59
CA GLN A 52 4.19 -13.84 8.65
C GLN A 52 5.30 -14.79 9.13
N LYS A 53 4.99 -16.08 9.29
CA LYS A 53 5.99 -17.09 9.64
C LYS A 53 7.08 -17.19 8.58
N LEU A 54 6.73 -17.20 7.30
CA LEU A 54 7.71 -17.25 6.19
C LEU A 54 8.61 -16.01 6.18
N GLU A 55 8.07 -14.82 6.44
CA GLU A 55 8.85 -13.57 6.51
C GLU A 55 9.81 -13.56 7.68
N LEU A 56 9.37 -14.03 8.85
CA LEU A 56 10.24 -14.20 10.03
C LEU A 56 11.37 -15.17 9.73
N GLU A 57 11.07 -16.35 9.17
CA GLU A 57 12.08 -17.34 8.79
C GLU A 57 13.05 -16.80 7.72
N ALA A 58 12.57 -16.01 6.76
CA ALA A 58 13.41 -15.38 5.74
C ALA A 58 14.39 -14.36 6.35
N ASN A 59 13.91 -13.52 7.27
CA ASN A 59 14.73 -12.55 7.98
C ASN A 59 15.72 -13.23 8.95
N GLU A 60 15.30 -14.33 9.58
CA GLU A 60 16.16 -15.12 10.45
C GLU A 60 17.31 -15.73 9.66
N LYS A 61 17.06 -16.32 8.48
CA LYS A 61 18.13 -16.85 7.61
C LYS A 61 19.16 -15.80 7.21
N LEU A 62 18.71 -14.56 6.94
CA LEU A 62 19.63 -13.44 6.66
C LEU A 62 20.49 -13.10 7.88
N THR A 63 19.86 -13.05 9.06
CA THR A 63 20.54 -12.76 10.32
C THR A 63 21.56 -13.84 10.67
N GLN A 64 21.18 -15.11 10.56
CA GLN A 64 22.04 -16.27 10.80
C GLN A 64 23.25 -16.27 9.86
N LEU A 65 23.04 -16.00 8.56
CA LEU A 65 24.13 -15.91 7.60
C LEU A 65 25.10 -14.77 7.94
N ALA A 66 24.59 -13.59 8.30
CA ALA A 66 25.42 -12.45 8.67
C ALA A 66 26.25 -12.74 9.94
N GLN A 67 25.62 -13.36 10.95
CA GLN A 67 26.29 -13.77 12.18
C GLN A 67 27.34 -14.84 11.94
N GLU A 68 27.06 -15.82 11.08
CA GLU A 68 28.02 -16.85 10.70
C GLU A 68 29.23 -16.27 9.97
N GLN A 69 29.01 -15.37 9.01
CA GLN A 69 30.09 -14.68 8.30
C GLN A 69 30.96 -13.86 9.26
N GLU A 70 30.35 -13.12 10.19
CA GLU A 70 31.09 -12.39 11.23
C GLU A 70 31.91 -13.33 12.12
N ARG A 71 31.31 -14.44 12.57
CA ARG A 71 32.02 -15.45 13.38
C ARG A 71 33.22 -16.02 12.62
N ARG A 72 33.05 -16.33 11.32
CA ARG A 72 34.13 -16.83 10.46
C ARG A 72 35.24 -15.79 10.29
N ARG A 73 34.93 -14.51 10.15
CA ARG A 73 35.93 -13.42 10.10
C ARG A 73 36.70 -13.28 11.42
N GLN A 74 36.06 -13.52 12.55
CA GLN A 74 36.72 -13.48 13.87
C GLN A 74 37.61 -14.70 14.11
N GLN A 75 37.14 -15.89 13.71
CA GLN A 75 37.90 -17.14 13.83
C GLN A 75 39.05 -17.25 12.83
N HIS A 76 38.86 -16.69 11.64
CA HIS A 76 39.83 -16.67 10.55
C HIS A 76 39.98 -15.25 10.00
N PRO A 77 40.68 -14.36 10.71
CA PRO A 77 40.94 -13.01 10.25
C PRO A 77 41.75 -13.04 8.95
N ALA A 78 41.38 -12.18 8.01
CA ALA A 78 42.14 -12.06 6.77
C ALA A 78 43.59 -11.61 7.08
N PRO A 79 44.60 -12.23 6.44
CA PRO A 79 46.02 -11.92 6.64
C PRO A 79 46.42 -10.46 6.40
N ASN A 80 45.67 -9.73 5.57
CA ASN A 80 45.93 -8.33 5.27
C ASN A 80 44.64 -7.56 4.92
N PRO A 81 44.67 -6.22 4.90
CA PRO A 81 43.48 -5.41 4.61
C PRO A 81 42.86 -5.66 3.23
N GLN A 82 43.67 -5.99 2.22
CA GLN A 82 43.18 -6.25 0.86
C GLN A 82 42.35 -7.54 0.81
N GLN A 83 42.84 -8.60 1.47
CA GLN A 83 42.12 -9.86 1.61
C GLN A 83 40.88 -9.72 2.51
N ALA A 84 40.92 -8.85 3.53
CA ALA A 84 39.76 -8.53 4.35
C ALA A 84 38.62 -7.92 3.52
N VAL A 85 38.94 -6.95 2.65
CA VAL A 85 37.98 -6.33 1.74
C VAL A 85 37.42 -7.35 0.74
N LEU A 86 38.26 -8.23 0.20
CA LEU A 86 37.80 -9.28 -0.72
C LEU A 86 36.88 -10.30 -0.01
N GLN A 87 37.17 -10.66 1.24
CA GLN A 87 36.33 -11.51 2.06
C GLN A 87 34.97 -10.84 2.33
N GLN A 88 34.97 -9.58 2.75
CA GLN A 88 33.76 -8.79 2.96
C GLN A 88 32.89 -8.72 1.70
N LYS A 89 33.48 -8.45 0.53
CA LYS A 89 32.74 -8.43 -0.75
C LYS A 89 32.09 -9.78 -1.08
N LYS A 90 32.73 -10.90 -0.75
CA LYS A 90 32.15 -12.24 -0.94
C LYS A 90 30.98 -12.47 0.01
N ASP A 91 31.13 -12.07 1.27
CA ASP A 91 30.10 -12.18 2.30
C ASP A 91 28.86 -11.34 1.95
N ASP A 92 29.07 -10.07 1.57
CA ASP A 92 28.02 -9.14 1.12
C ASP A 92 27.27 -9.70 -0.10
N LYS A 93 27.98 -10.28 -1.05
CA LYS A 93 27.38 -10.90 -2.24
C LYS A 93 26.49 -12.10 -1.88
N GLN A 94 26.90 -12.92 -0.91
CA GLN A 94 26.08 -14.03 -0.42
C GLN A 94 24.82 -13.54 0.31
N LEU A 95 24.97 -12.53 1.18
CA LEU A 95 23.85 -11.88 1.86
C LEU A 95 22.87 -11.28 0.86
N ASN A 96 23.38 -10.55 -0.13
CA ASN A 96 22.57 -9.91 -1.15
C ASN A 96 21.81 -10.95 -2.00
N ARG A 97 22.46 -12.07 -2.36
CA ARG A 97 21.80 -13.16 -3.07
C ARG A 97 20.64 -13.75 -2.26
N LEU A 98 20.85 -14.00 -0.97
CA LEU A 98 19.79 -14.49 -0.09
C LEU A 98 18.67 -13.45 0.06
N ALA A 99 19.01 -12.17 0.16
CA ALA A 99 18.05 -11.08 0.28
C ALA A 99 17.16 -10.95 -0.98
N VAL A 100 17.75 -11.07 -2.17
CA VAL A 100 17.02 -11.09 -3.45
C VAL A 100 16.12 -12.33 -3.55
N LYS A 101 16.62 -13.50 -3.16
CA LYS A 101 15.83 -14.75 -3.15
C LYS A 101 14.62 -14.63 -2.23
N ASN A 102 14.85 -14.23 -0.98
CA ASN A 102 13.80 -14.03 0.01
C ASN A 102 12.77 -13.00 -0.46
N TYR A 103 13.22 -11.89 -1.05
CA TYR A 103 12.32 -10.88 -1.62
C TYR A 103 11.39 -11.48 -2.68
N ARG A 104 11.96 -12.16 -3.67
CA ARG A 104 11.21 -12.75 -4.77
C ARG A 104 10.19 -13.79 -4.30
N GLU A 105 10.60 -14.65 -3.37
CA GLU A 105 9.82 -15.84 -2.98
C GLU A 105 8.82 -15.58 -1.85
N VAL A 106 9.11 -14.62 -0.96
CA VAL A 106 8.34 -14.41 0.27
C VAL A 106 7.69 -13.03 0.29
N PHE A 107 8.46 -11.96 0.09
CA PHE A 107 7.96 -10.59 0.31
C PHE A 107 7.15 -10.06 -0.88
N LEU A 108 7.64 -10.20 -2.11
CA LEU A 108 6.98 -9.67 -3.30
C LEU A 108 5.52 -10.15 -3.47
N PRO A 109 5.19 -11.45 -3.31
CA PRO A 109 3.80 -11.91 -3.41
C PRO A 109 2.85 -11.22 -2.40
N GLU A 110 3.29 -11.03 -1.17
CA GLU A 110 2.50 -10.37 -0.12
C GLU A 110 2.33 -8.87 -0.42
N GLN A 111 3.39 -8.20 -0.87
CA GLN A 111 3.33 -6.78 -1.24
C GLN A 111 2.35 -6.53 -2.40
N VAL A 112 2.37 -7.39 -3.43
CA VAL A 112 1.41 -7.32 -4.55
C VAL A 112 -0.02 -7.58 -4.06
N THR A 113 -0.21 -8.61 -3.23
CA THR A 113 -1.53 -8.94 -2.68
C THR A 113 -2.09 -7.78 -1.85
N ASN A 114 -1.27 -7.20 -0.98
CA ASN A 114 -1.64 -6.05 -0.16
C ASN A 114 -1.98 -4.83 -1.02
N ALA A 115 -1.21 -4.56 -2.08
CA ALA A 115 -1.45 -3.46 -3.00
C ALA A 115 -2.78 -3.62 -3.74
N LEU A 116 -3.09 -4.82 -4.25
CA LEU A 116 -4.35 -5.12 -4.94
C LEU A 116 -5.55 -5.04 -3.98
N GLN A 117 -5.41 -5.55 -2.76
CA GLN A 117 -6.48 -5.47 -1.75
C GLN A 117 -6.78 -4.03 -1.32
N ALA A 118 -5.75 -3.18 -1.23
CA ALA A 118 -5.91 -1.78 -0.87
C ALA A 118 -6.68 -0.95 -1.92
N GLN A 119 -6.91 -1.48 -3.13
CA GLN A 119 -7.72 -0.84 -4.18
C GLN A 119 -9.21 -1.14 -4.06
N GLN A 120 -9.62 -1.87 -3.03
CA GLN A 120 -11.01 -2.24 -2.80
C GLN A 120 -11.49 -1.72 -1.45
N LEU A 121 -12.76 -1.30 -1.38
CA LEU A 121 -13.41 -1.04 -0.11
C LEU A 121 -13.58 -2.36 0.64
N SER A 122 -13.37 -2.36 1.96
CA SER A 122 -13.71 -3.51 2.79
C SER A 122 -15.22 -3.81 2.70
N PRO A 123 -15.66 -5.06 2.91
CA PRO A 123 -17.09 -5.39 2.89
C PRO A 123 -17.93 -4.53 3.83
N GLU A 124 -17.38 -4.17 5.01
CA GLU A 124 -18.03 -3.28 5.96
C GLU A 124 -18.17 -1.86 5.41
N ALA A 125 -17.11 -1.34 4.77
CA ALA A 125 -17.12 -0.05 4.10
C ALA A 125 -18.10 -0.02 2.91
N GLN A 126 -18.19 -1.11 2.15
CA GLN A 126 -19.16 -1.27 1.06
C GLN A 126 -20.60 -1.27 1.61
N GLN A 127 -20.87 -2.03 2.68
CA GLN A 127 -22.18 -2.04 3.34
C GLN A 127 -22.53 -0.67 3.92
N GLN A 128 -21.57 0.03 4.52
CA GLN A 128 -21.76 1.37 5.04
C GLN A 128 -22.14 2.33 3.90
N LEU A 129 -21.41 2.32 2.78
CA LEU A 129 -21.72 3.12 1.61
C LEU A 129 -23.10 2.80 1.03
N GLN A 130 -23.47 1.52 0.93
CA GLN A 130 -24.79 1.08 0.46
C GLN A 130 -25.92 1.57 1.38
N ARG A 131 -25.76 1.45 2.69
CA ARG A 131 -26.75 1.94 3.68
C ARG A 131 -26.91 3.46 3.60
N LEU A 132 -25.79 4.17 3.48
CA LEU A 132 -25.76 5.62 3.35
C LEU A 132 -26.48 6.07 2.08
N ASN A 133 -26.20 5.44 0.94
CA ASN A 133 -26.87 5.73 -0.34
C ASN A 133 -28.37 5.43 -0.25
N LYS A 134 -28.76 4.31 0.36
CA LYS A 134 -30.18 3.96 0.55
C LYS A 134 -30.93 5.03 1.34
N ASN A 135 -30.36 5.52 2.43
CA ASN A 135 -30.99 6.55 3.27
C ASN A 135 -31.20 7.87 2.52
N LEU A 136 -30.19 8.35 1.79
CA LEU A 136 -30.32 9.61 1.03
C LEU A 136 -31.21 9.49 -0.21
N MET A 137 -31.41 8.28 -0.73
CA MET A 137 -32.33 8.04 -1.85
C MET A 137 -33.77 7.78 -1.39
N ASP A 138 -33.99 7.44 -0.11
CA ASP A 138 -35.30 7.08 0.43
C ASP A 138 -36.18 8.32 0.68
N LYS A 139 -37.33 8.38 -0.01
CA LYS A 139 -38.31 9.47 0.15
C LYS A 139 -38.85 9.59 1.57
N SER A 140 -38.96 8.49 2.31
CA SER A 140 -39.48 8.47 3.69
C SER A 140 -38.46 9.03 4.68
N TRP A 141 -37.17 8.78 4.46
CA TRP A 141 -36.08 9.34 5.25
C TRP A 141 -36.08 10.88 5.22
N TRP A 142 -36.28 11.47 4.04
CA TRP A 142 -36.38 12.93 3.88
C TRP A 142 -37.63 13.54 4.52
N LYS A 143 -38.73 12.79 4.65
CA LYS A 143 -39.95 13.27 5.33
C LYS A 143 -39.79 13.31 6.85
N ASN A 144 -38.94 12.44 7.40
CA ASN A 144 -38.74 12.32 8.86
C ASN A 144 -37.59 13.22 9.38
N ARG A 145 -36.88 13.91 8.49
CA ARG A 145 -35.73 14.77 8.80
C ARG A 145 -36.06 16.21 8.37
N GLU A 146 -36.77 16.95 9.22
CA GLU A 146 -37.10 18.35 8.98
C GLU A 146 -36.18 19.32 9.75
N GLY A 147 -35.94 20.50 9.17
CA GLY A 147 -35.23 21.61 9.83
C GLY A 147 -33.71 21.41 10.01
N ALA A 148 -33.16 21.94 11.12
CA ALA A 148 -31.72 22.02 11.38
C ALA A 148 -30.99 20.66 11.44
N GLN A 149 -31.70 19.56 11.67
CA GLN A 149 -31.11 18.21 11.69
C GLN A 149 -30.75 17.68 10.30
N LEU A 150 -31.34 18.24 9.24
CA LEU A 150 -31.09 17.81 7.86
C LEU A 150 -29.66 18.16 7.42
N GLN A 151 -29.22 19.39 7.68
CA GLN A 151 -27.86 19.86 7.38
C GLN A 151 -26.81 19.02 8.12
N ALA A 152 -27.04 18.74 9.41
CA ALA A 152 -26.16 17.87 10.20
C ALA A 152 -26.10 16.44 9.63
N SER A 153 -27.21 15.91 9.12
CA SER A 153 -27.26 14.57 8.52
C SER A 153 -26.53 14.51 7.18
N VAL A 154 -26.69 15.53 6.33
CA VAL A 154 -25.96 15.64 5.04
C VAL A 154 -24.46 15.81 5.30
N LYS A 155 -24.08 16.60 6.30
CA LYS A 155 -22.68 16.75 6.72
C LYS A 155 -22.09 15.44 7.23
N ALA A 156 -22.77 14.73 8.12
CA ALA A 156 -22.29 13.45 8.63
C ALA A 156 -22.11 12.39 7.51
N TYR A 157 -23.00 12.42 6.51
CA TYR A 157 -22.84 11.61 5.30
C TYR A 157 -21.59 12.03 4.52
N ASN A 158 -21.41 13.33 4.27
CA ASN A 158 -20.25 13.85 3.55
C ASN A 158 -18.93 13.49 4.23
N ASP A 159 -18.86 13.65 5.55
CA ASP A 159 -17.67 13.31 6.35
C ASP A 159 -17.36 11.81 6.23
N THR A 160 -18.39 10.96 6.25
CA THR A 160 -18.24 9.52 6.06
C THR A 160 -17.79 9.18 4.64
N LEU A 161 -18.41 9.76 3.61
CA LEU A 161 -18.07 9.53 2.21
C LEU A 161 -16.63 9.97 1.91
N THR A 162 -16.22 11.12 2.44
CA THR A 162 -14.86 11.65 2.33
C THR A 162 -13.87 10.70 3.01
N SER A 163 -14.18 10.22 4.21
CA SER A 163 -13.35 9.26 4.94
C SER A 163 -13.17 7.93 4.19
N LEU A 164 -14.27 7.36 3.68
CA LEU A 164 -14.25 6.11 2.91
C LEU A 164 -13.46 6.27 1.61
N THR A 165 -13.65 7.38 0.90
CA THR A 165 -12.95 7.66 -0.36
C THR A 165 -11.46 7.93 -0.11
N THR A 166 -11.11 8.66 0.94
CA THR A 166 -9.72 8.85 1.38
C THR A 166 -9.06 7.52 1.72
N GLY A 167 -9.80 6.61 2.38
CA GLY A 167 -9.33 5.26 2.68
C GLY A 167 -9.09 4.43 1.42
N LEU A 168 -10.03 4.46 0.48
CA LEU A 168 -9.96 3.73 -0.80
C LEU A 168 -8.81 4.22 -1.69
N LEU A 169 -8.70 5.53 -1.86
CA LEU A 169 -7.66 6.13 -2.69
C LEU A 169 -6.30 6.16 -1.97
N GLY A 170 -6.31 6.06 -0.64
CA GLY A 170 -5.14 6.11 0.23
C GLY A 170 -4.40 7.45 0.21
N PHE A 171 -5.11 8.53 -0.11
CA PHE A 171 -4.60 9.90 -0.05
C PHE A 171 -5.72 10.90 0.25
N ASN A 172 -5.33 12.08 0.73
CA ASN A 172 -6.26 13.17 1.00
C ASN A 172 -6.81 13.78 -0.30
N LEU A 173 -8.14 13.86 -0.42
CA LEU A 173 -8.82 14.38 -1.62
C LEU A 173 -8.58 15.88 -1.87
N ALA A 174 -8.27 16.65 -0.82
CA ALA A 174 -8.00 18.08 -0.92
C ALA A 174 -6.55 18.37 -1.37
N SER A 175 -5.64 17.42 -1.14
CA SER A 175 -4.23 17.52 -1.53
C SER A 175 -3.77 16.18 -2.09
N PRO A 176 -4.23 15.78 -3.29
CA PRO A 176 -3.76 14.56 -3.92
C PRO A 176 -2.23 14.62 -4.13
N PRO A 177 -1.50 13.52 -3.92
CA PRO A 177 -0.08 13.45 -4.21
C PRO A 177 0.17 13.63 -5.71
N SER A 178 1.37 14.07 -6.06
CA SER A 178 1.80 14.09 -7.46
C SER A 178 1.87 12.68 -8.03
N MET A 179 1.60 12.55 -9.32
CA MET A 179 1.80 11.29 -10.03
C MET A 179 3.25 10.83 -9.86
N PRO A 180 3.50 9.60 -9.39
CA PRO A 180 4.84 9.04 -9.33
C PRO A 180 5.49 9.06 -10.71
N SER A 181 6.83 9.09 -10.74
CA SER A 181 7.55 8.90 -12.00
C SER A 181 7.15 7.57 -12.65
N ALA A 182 7.13 7.55 -13.98
CA ALA A 182 6.89 6.32 -14.72
C ALA A 182 7.80 5.19 -14.21
N PHE A 183 7.20 4.03 -14.02
CA PHE A 183 7.89 2.85 -13.54
C PHE A 183 9.17 2.57 -14.36
N SER A 184 10.32 2.49 -13.66
CA SER A 184 11.60 2.12 -14.29
C SER A 184 12.38 1.13 -13.43
N VAL A 185 12.63 -0.07 -13.98
CA VAL A 185 13.51 -1.07 -13.38
C VAL A 185 15.00 -0.79 -13.55
N SER A 186 15.39 0.30 -14.24
CA SER A 186 16.80 0.61 -14.50
C SER A 186 17.62 0.69 -13.21
N ASN A 187 17.05 1.33 -12.18
CA ASN A 187 17.70 1.51 -10.89
C ASN A 187 17.86 0.18 -10.13
N ILE A 188 16.82 -0.66 -10.14
CA ILE A 188 16.88 -2.00 -9.54
C ILE A 188 17.90 -2.87 -10.27
N ASN A 189 17.95 -2.82 -11.59
CA ASN A 189 18.94 -3.58 -12.37
C ASN A 189 20.37 -3.12 -12.06
N ALA A 190 20.61 -1.82 -11.89
CA ALA A 190 21.90 -1.28 -11.50
C ALA A 190 22.30 -1.72 -10.07
N GLN A 191 21.36 -1.67 -9.12
CA GLN A 191 21.57 -2.16 -7.75
C GLN A 191 21.88 -3.66 -7.71
N LEU A 192 21.14 -4.47 -8.47
CA LEU A 192 21.38 -5.90 -8.61
C LEU A 192 22.75 -6.18 -9.23
N ALA A 193 23.14 -5.45 -10.27
CA ALA A 193 24.46 -5.60 -10.88
C ALA A 193 25.61 -5.25 -9.91
N ALA A 194 25.38 -4.30 -8.99
CA ALA A 194 26.33 -3.88 -7.96
C ALA A 194 26.30 -4.73 -6.67
N ASP A 195 25.49 -5.80 -6.63
CA ASP A 195 25.26 -6.62 -5.44
C ASP A 195 24.76 -5.79 -4.21
N LYS A 196 23.94 -4.74 -4.45
CA LYS A 196 23.38 -3.83 -3.44
C LYS A 196 21.85 -3.72 -3.53
N PHE A 197 21.17 -4.85 -3.51
CA PHE A 197 19.72 -4.88 -3.64
C PHE A 197 19.03 -4.29 -2.40
N ASP A 198 18.20 -3.27 -2.62
CA ASP A 198 17.37 -2.68 -1.58
C ASP A 198 15.93 -3.15 -1.74
N GLN A 199 15.46 -3.95 -0.78
CA GLN A 199 14.08 -4.41 -0.70
C GLN A 199 13.09 -3.23 -0.56
N GLY A 200 13.48 -2.14 0.11
CA GLY A 200 12.65 -0.94 0.25
C GLY A 200 12.42 -0.26 -1.09
N ALA A 201 13.50 -0.07 -1.87
CA ALA A 201 13.40 0.48 -3.22
C ALA A 201 12.55 -0.39 -4.15
N ALA A 202 12.64 -1.72 -4.03
CA ALA A 202 11.82 -2.64 -4.82
C ALA A 202 10.34 -2.59 -4.39
N ASN A 203 10.05 -2.49 -3.08
CA ASN A 203 8.70 -2.30 -2.57
C ASN A 203 8.07 -0.99 -3.03
N GLN A 204 8.86 0.09 -3.06
CA GLN A 204 8.40 1.40 -3.52
C GLN A 204 7.85 1.33 -4.94
N LEU A 205 8.43 0.51 -5.82
CA LEU A 205 7.92 0.36 -7.19
C LEU A 205 6.50 -0.22 -7.25
N ILE A 206 6.16 -1.17 -6.38
CA ILE A 206 4.79 -1.71 -6.28
C ILE A 206 3.85 -0.63 -5.72
N GLN A 207 4.31 0.13 -4.72
CA GLN A 207 3.52 1.20 -4.12
C GLN A 207 3.26 2.36 -5.09
N ASP A 208 4.26 2.74 -5.89
CA ASP A 208 4.17 3.78 -6.92
C ASP A 208 3.25 3.34 -8.06
N ALA A 209 3.33 2.07 -8.48
CA ALA A 209 2.38 1.49 -9.42
C ALA A 209 0.95 1.57 -8.86
N ALA A 210 0.72 1.06 -7.65
CA ALA A 210 -0.59 1.10 -7.01
C ALA A 210 -1.13 2.52 -6.80
N LEU A 211 -0.26 3.50 -6.49
CA LEU A 211 -0.63 4.90 -6.39
C LEU A 211 -1.00 5.49 -7.75
N THR A 212 -0.24 5.17 -8.80
CA THR A 212 -0.55 5.59 -10.17
C THR A 212 -1.94 5.12 -10.59
N GLU A 213 -2.25 3.83 -10.35
CA GLU A 213 -3.57 3.27 -10.65
C GLU A 213 -4.68 3.97 -9.86
N ARG A 214 -4.48 4.21 -8.56
CA ARG A 214 -5.46 4.90 -7.71
C ARG A 214 -5.68 6.35 -8.12
N LEU A 215 -4.63 7.07 -8.52
CA LEU A 215 -4.74 8.45 -9.02
C LEU A 215 -5.53 8.48 -10.35
N THR A 216 -5.17 7.65 -11.31
CA THR A 216 -5.81 7.61 -12.63
C THR A 216 -7.24 7.08 -12.58
N ALA A 217 -7.51 6.04 -11.80
CA ALA A 217 -8.85 5.49 -11.64
C ALA A 217 -9.74 6.39 -10.77
N GLY A 218 -9.15 7.01 -9.73
CA GLY A 218 -9.85 7.75 -8.68
C GLY A 218 -10.15 9.20 -8.99
N GLU A 219 -9.60 9.80 -10.05
CA GLU A 219 -9.78 11.22 -10.39
C GLU A 219 -11.26 11.66 -10.40
N GLN A 220 -12.11 10.91 -11.12
CA GLN A 220 -13.54 11.25 -11.22
C GLN A 220 -14.29 11.04 -9.90
N LEU A 221 -13.87 10.05 -9.11
CA LEU A 221 -14.45 9.77 -7.80
C LEU A 221 -14.08 10.88 -6.81
N ALA A 222 -12.81 11.27 -6.75
CA ALA A 222 -12.34 12.39 -5.92
C ALA A 222 -13.08 13.69 -6.27
N LYS A 223 -13.26 13.96 -7.57
CA LYS A 223 -14.03 15.12 -8.04
C LYS A 223 -15.49 15.08 -7.58
N ALA A 224 -16.19 13.96 -7.78
CA ALA A 224 -17.59 13.82 -7.39
C ALA A 224 -17.80 13.96 -5.86
N VAL A 225 -16.86 13.45 -5.06
CA VAL A 225 -16.88 13.57 -3.60
C VAL A 225 -16.60 15.01 -3.15
N ASN A 226 -15.65 15.71 -3.78
CA ASN A 226 -15.39 17.11 -3.50
C ASN A 226 -16.59 17.99 -3.88
N GLU A 227 -17.23 17.75 -5.03
CA GLU A 227 -18.48 18.42 -5.44
C GLU A 227 -19.61 18.20 -4.42
N PHE A 228 -19.78 16.96 -3.93
CA PHE A 228 -20.75 16.67 -2.86
C PHE A 228 -20.41 17.41 -1.55
N SER A 229 -19.14 17.54 -1.21
CA SER A 229 -18.68 18.27 -0.03
C SER A 229 -19.00 19.77 -0.10
N HIS A 230 -18.89 20.36 -1.29
CA HIS A 230 -19.30 21.74 -1.52
C HIS A 230 -20.81 21.93 -1.32
N LEU A 231 -21.64 20.98 -1.77
CA LEU A 231 -23.09 20.99 -1.50
C LEU A 231 -23.39 20.94 0.00
N SER A 232 -22.69 20.07 0.75
CA SER A 232 -22.84 19.98 2.21
C SER A 232 -22.42 21.26 2.94
N THR A 233 -21.39 21.95 2.45
CA THR A 233 -20.87 23.18 3.07
C THR A 233 -21.78 24.36 2.77
N ALA A 234 -22.24 24.50 1.52
CA ALA A 234 -23.22 25.51 1.12
C ALA A 234 -24.55 25.35 1.87
N ALA A 235 -24.97 24.10 2.12
CA ALA A 235 -26.17 23.83 2.92
C ALA A 235 -26.05 24.28 4.38
N SER A 236 -24.84 24.47 4.93
CA SER A 236 -24.60 24.88 6.32
C SER A 236 -24.37 26.39 6.53
N GLY A 237 -24.30 27.18 5.45
CA GLY A 237 -24.11 28.63 5.52
C GLY A 237 -25.37 29.39 5.98
N GLN A 238 -25.18 30.44 6.79
CA GLN A 238 -26.27 31.22 7.40
C GLN A 238 -27.05 32.14 6.43
N GLU A 239 -26.59 32.36 5.20
CA GLU A 239 -27.08 33.45 4.35
C GLU A 239 -28.23 33.11 3.39
N THR A 240 -28.69 31.86 3.31
CA THR A 240 -29.93 31.54 2.58
C THR A 240 -30.38 30.18 3.04
N GLN A 241 -31.56 30.07 3.67
CA GLN A 241 -32.15 28.74 3.90
C GLN A 241 -32.32 28.08 2.52
N PRO A 242 -31.59 26.99 2.21
CA PRO A 242 -31.75 26.33 0.93
C PRO A 242 -33.18 25.83 0.86
N ASN A 243 -33.89 26.09 -0.23
CA ASN A 243 -35.20 25.48 -0.47
C ASN A 243 -35.05 23.96 -0.25
N PRO A 244 -35.72 23.36 0.75
CA PRO A 244 -35.48 21.97 1.15
C PRO A 244 -35.70 20.98 0.01
N LYS A 245 -36.61 21.30 -0.93
CA LYS A 245 -36.83 20.49 -2.14
C LYS A 245 -35.63 20.54 -3.09
N LYS A 246 -35.06 21.73 -3.30
CA LYS A 246 -33.88 21.94 -4.15
C LYS A 246 -32.66 21.25 -3.56
N LEU A 247 -32.42 21.41 -2.26
CA LEU A 247 -31.33 20.72 -1.56
C LEU A 247 -31.45 19.19 -1.67
N LYS A 248 -32.67 18.66 -1.52
CA LYS A 248 -32.92 17.23 -1.71
C LYS A 248 -32.56 16.77 -3.12
N GLU A 249 -32.96 17.51 -4.14
CA GLU A 249 -32.65 17.18 -5.54
C GLU A 249 -31.13 17.21 -5.79
N GLU A 250 -30.44 18.25 -5.32
CA GLU A 250 -28.99 18.41 -5.44
C GLU A 250 -28.23 17.29 -4.69
N VAL A 251 -28.65 16.94 -3.47
CA VAL A 251 -28.05 15.83 -2.71
C VAL A 251 -28.28 14.50 -3.40
N GLN A 252 -29.50 14.23 -3.87
CA GLN A 252 -29.80 12.98 -4.57
C GLN A 252 -29.01 12.85 -5.88
N GLU A 253 -28.85 13.96 -6.61
CA GLU A 253 -28.03 13.98 -7.81
C GLU A 253 -26.54 13.77 -7.50
N GLY A 254 -26.02 14.44 -6.46
CA GLY A 254 -24.67 14.22 -5.98
C GLY A 254 -24.41 12.75 -5.60
N VAL A 255 -25.35 12.10 -4.92
CA VAL A 255 -25.27 10.65 -4.59
C VAL A 255 -25.20 9.80 -5.87
N ARG A 256 -26.00 10.10 -6.91
CA ARG A 256 -25.95 9.38 -8.19
C ARG A 256 -24.61 9.57 -8.90
N LEU A 257 -24.07 10.79 -8.90
CA LEU A 257 -22.77 11.10 -9.50
C LEU A 257 -21.64 10.34 -8.79
N VAL A 258 -21.65 10.32 -7.46
CA VAL A 258 -20.68 9.56 -6.65
C VAL A 258 -20.79 8.05 -6.93
N ALA A 259 -22.01 7.50 -6.98
CA ALA A 259 -22.20 6.07 -7.30
C ALA A 259 -21.65 5.72 -8.70
N LYS A 260 -21.98 6.53 -9.71
CA LYS A 260 -21.46 6.36 -11.07
C LYS A 260 -19.94 6.49 -11.14
N ALA A 261 -19.35 7.40 -10.37
CA ALA A 261 -17.90 7.56 -10.31
C ALA A 261 -17.22 6.37 -9.60
N MET A 262 -17.85 5.81 -8.56
CA MET A 262 -17.40 4.59 -7.89
C MET A 262 -17.42 3.38 -8.84
N ASP A 263 -18.49 3.19 -9.61
CA ASP A 263 -18.56 2.11 -10.60
C ASP A 263 -17.44 2.25 -11.65
N ARG A 264 -17.20 3.48 -12.13
CA ARG A 264 -16.09 3.77 -13.05
C ARG A 264 -14.73 3.49 -12.42
N TYR A 265 -14.53 3.84 -11.16
CA TYR A 265 -13.31 3.53 -10.42
C TYR A 265 -13.06 2.01 -10.40
N ILE A 266 -14.08 1.22 -10.04
CA ILE A 266 -13.99 -0.24 -9.99
C ILE A 266 -13.61 -0.82 -11.36
N VAL A 267 -14.28 -0.37 -12.42
CA VAL A 267 -13.98 -0.81 -13.79
C VAL A 267 -12.54 -0.46 -14.18
N ARG A 268 -12.09 0.77 -13.90
CA ARG A 268 -10.74 1.22 -14.24
C ARG A 268 -9.66 0.46 -13.49
N ILE A 269 -9.82 0.27 -12.18
CA ILE A 269 -8.90 -0.53 -11.35
C ILE A 269 -8.81 -1.96 -11.90
N ASN A 270 -9.96 -2.60 -12.18
CA ASN A 270 -9.97 -3.96 -12.72
C ASN A 270 -9.32 -4.09 -14.12
N SER A 271 -9.27 -3.01 -14.88
CA SER A 271 -8.61 -2.96 -16.19
C SER A 271 -7.15 -2.51 -16.14
N SER A 272 -6.65 -2.10 -14.97
CA SER A 272 -5.31 -1.57 -14.81
C SER A 272 -4.28 -2.69 -14.64
N THR A 273 -3.06 -2.46 -15.17
CA THR A 273 -1.99 -3.47 -15.19
C THR A 273 -0.69 -3.01 -14.57
N ALA A 274 -0.59 -1.79 -14.04
CA ALA A 274 0.66 -1.23 -13.56
C ALA A 274 1.27 -2.04 -12.39
N ILE A 275 0.44 -2.55 -11.46
CA ILE A 275 0.95 -3.44 -10.38
C ILE A 275 1.50 -4.74 -10.97
N ASP A 276 0.79 -5.35 -11.92
CA ASP A 276 1.20 -6.59 -12.58
C ASP A 276 2.47 -6.39 -13.42
N ASP A 277 2.57 -5.28 -14.15
CA ASP A 277 3.75 -4.93 -14.93
C ASP A 277 4.97 -4.69 -14.02
N ALA A 278 4.77 -4.01 -12.89
CA ALA A 278 5.81 -3.82 -11.88
C ALA A 278 6.27 -5.16 -11.27
N GLN A 279 5.31 -6.04 -10.94
CA GLN A 279 5.60 -7.38 -10.44
C GLN A 279 6.39 -8.20 -11.45
N LYS A 280 5.93 -8.29 -12.71
CA LYS A 280 6.61 -9.03 -13.79
C LYS A 280 8.04 -8.56 -13.98
N ALA A 281 8.24 -7.25 -13.99
CA ALA A 281 9.56 -6.68 -14.19
C ALA A 281 10.49 -6.95 -13.00
N LEU A 282 10.00 -6.85 -11.75
CA LEU A 282 10.75 -7.24 -10.55
C LEU A 282 11.09 -8.75 -10.53
N LEU A 283 10.15 -9.61 -10.90
CA LEU A 283 10.39 -11.06 -11.02
C LEU A 283 11.48 -11.34 -12.05
N LYS A 284 11.40 -10.73 -13.24
CA LYS A 284 12.38 -10.89 -14.31
C LYS A 284 13.78 -10.41 -13.90
N SER A 285 13.86 -9.23 -13.29
CA SER A 285 15.13 -8.65 -12.83
C SER A 285 15.80 -9.50 -11.75
N THR A 286 15.03 -9.93 -10.75
CA THR A 286 15.54 -10.76 -9.65
C THR A 286 15.90 -12.16 -10.12
N GLU A 287 15.11 -12.78 -10.99
CA GLU A 287 15.43 -14.08 -11.61
C GLU A 287 16.73 -14.01 -12.43
N THR A 288 16.87 -13.00 -13.28
CA THR A 288 18.08 -12.80 -14.09
C THR A 288 19.32 -12.69 -13.21
N TYR A 289 19.24 -11.96 -12.11
CA TYR A 289 20.33 -11.82 -11.15
C TYR A 289 20.67 -13.16 -10.46
N LEU A 290 19.66 -13.91 -10.02
CA LEU A 290 19.85 -15.20 -9.36
C LEU A 290 20.40 -16.28 -10.31
N ALA A 291 20.01 -16.25 -11.59
CA ALA A 291 20.46 -17.20 -12.61
C ALA A 291 21.91 -16.96 -13.06
N LYS A 292 22.35 -15.69 -13.20
CA LYS A 292 23.71 -15.34 -13.65
C LYS A 292 24.85 -15.84 -12.77
N LYS A 293 24.57 -16.23 -11.52
CA LYS A 293 25.60 -16.64 -10.54
C LYS A 293 25.31 -18.03 -9.92
N GLY A 294 24.50 -18.84 -10.61
CA GLY A 294 24.27 -20.26 -10.33
C GLY A 294 25.17 -21.23 -11.10
N LYS A 295 26.13 -20.70 -11.89
CA LYS A 295 27.24 -21.45 -12.50
C LYS A 295 28.54 -21.05 -11.83
#